data_AF-A0A3B9L7M6-F1
#
_entry.id   AF-A0A3B9L7M6-F1
#
_cell.length_a   1.000
_cell.length_b   1.000
_cell.length_c   1.000
_cell.angle_alpha   90.00
_cell.angle_beta   90.00
_cell.angle_gamma   90.00
#
_symmetry.space_group_name_H-M   'P 1'
#
loop_
_entity.id
_entity.type
_entity.pdbx_description
1 polymer ?
#
loop_
_entity_poly.entity_id
_entity_poly.type
_entity_poly.pdbx_seq_one_letter_code
_entity_poly.pdbx_strand_id
1 'polypeptide(L)'
;MLVPSANAERLKDITSIQGVRSNQLIGYGLVVGLDGTGDQTTQTPFTVQSIISMMQQMGVSLPPGTNLQLKNVAAVMITSSLPAFAQPGQTLDITVSSIGNAKSLRGGTLLMTPLKGADGQIYAIAQGNLVVGGVGASA
;
A
#
# COMPACT_ATOMS: atom_id res chain seq x y z
N MET A 1 -59.02 12.23 -13.21
CA MET A 1 -57.89 12.80 -12.45
C MET A 1 -56.97 11.65 -12.06
N LEU A 2 -55.88 11.42 -12.81
CA LEU A 2 -54.95 10.31 -12.55
C LEU A 2 -53.91 10.76 -11.51
N VAL A 3 -53.76 10.01 -10.43
CA VAL A 3 -52.75 10.25 -9.39
C VAL A 3 -51.38 9.80 -9.93
N PRO A 4 -50.31 10.61 -9.86
CA PRO A 4 -48.99 10.20 -10.32
C PRO A 4 -48.46 9.03 -9.49
N SER A 5 -47.77 8.09 -10.14
CA SER A 5 -47.10 6.97 -9.47
C SER A 5 -45.98 7.49 -8.58
N ALA A 6 -46.06 7.20 -7.29
CA ALA A 6 -45.02 7.54 -6.32
C ALA A 6 -43.79 6.64 -6.52
N ASN A 7 -42.66 7.23 -6.88
CA ASN A 7 -41.36 6.55 -6.85
C ASN A 7 -40.87 6.51 -5.39
N ALA A 8 -41.14 5.41 -4.71
CA ALA A 8 -40.59 5.16 -3.38
C ALA A 8 -39.18 4.57 -3.51
N GLU A 9 -38.17 5.43 -3.54
CA GLU A 9 -36.78 5.00 -3.38
C GLU A 9 -36.57 4.62 -1.91
N ARG A 10 -35.94 3.47 -1.64
CA ARG A 10 -35.81 3.00 -0.26
C ARG A 10 -34.81 3.89 0.47
N LEU A 11 -35.17 4.38 1.65
CA LEU A 11 -34.28 5.23 2.48
C LEU A 11 -32.89 4.61 2.70
N LYS A 12 -32.78 3.28 2.73
CA LYS A 12 -31.51 2.54 2.85
C LYS A 12 -30.54 2.76 1.68
N ASP A 13 -31.04 3.19 0.52
CA ASP A 13 -30.26 3.43 -0.69
C ASP A 13 -29.75 4.88 -0.76
N ILE A 14 -30.29 5.78 0.09
CA ILE A 14 -29.98 7.23 0.13
C ILE A 14 -29.26 7.63 1.43
N THR A 15 -29.24 6.77 2.46
CA THR A 15 -28.67 7.09 3.77
C THR A 15 -27.62 6.09 4.22
N SER A 16 -26.46 6.60 4.63
CA SER A 16 -25.45 5.83 5.37
C SER A 16 -25.62 6.08 6.87
N ILE A 17 -25.40 5.05 7.69
CA ILE A 17 -25.46 5.18 9.15
C ILE A 17 -24.25 5.99 9.61
N GLN A 18 -24.50 7.12 10.28
CA GLN A 18 -23.47 7.95 10.89
C GLN A 18 -22.65 7.10 11.87
N GLY A 19 -21.37 6.87 11.55
CA GLY A 19 -20.45 6.06 12.36
C GLY A 19 -19.91 4.80 11.66
N VAL A 20 -20.51 4.37 10.55
CA VAL A 20 -20.00 3.26 9.73
C VAL A 20 -19.02 3.83 8.71
N ARG A 21 -17.86 4.29 9.19
CA ARG A 21 -16.79 4.84 8.34
C ARG A 21 -15.74 3.77 8.11
N SER A 22 -15.39 3.56 6.84
CA SER A 22 -14.17 2.84 6.49
C SER A 22 -12.96 3.68 6.85
N ASN A 23 -11.98 3.10 7.53
CA ASN A 23 -10.73 3.77 7.86
C ASN A 23 -9.68 3.45 6.80
N GLN A 24 -9.13 4.48 6.17
CA GLN A 24 -8.02 4.30 5.25
C GLN A 24 -6.77 3.99 6.05
N LEU A 25 -6.11 2.91 5.68
CA LEU A 25 -4.82 2.50 6.21
C LEU A 25 -3.74 2.79 5.17
N ILE A 26 -2.62 3.32 5.64
CA ILE A 26 -1.44 3.59 4.83
C ILE A 26 -0.21 2.94 5.44
N GLY A 27 0.62 2.33 4.61
CA GLY A 27 1.91 1.78 4.99
C GLY A 27 2.98 2.21 4.01
N TYR A 28 4.19 2.40 4.52
CA TYR A 28 5.38 2.55 3.70
C TYR A 28 6.21 1.27 3.85
N GLY A 29 6.47 0.61 2.73
CA GLY A 29 7.14 -0.69 2.72
C GLY A 29 8.21 -0.78 1.66
N LEU A 30 8.92 -1.91 1.69
CA LEU A 30 9.93 -2.26 0.71
C LEU A 30 9.58 -3.60 0.08
N VAL A 31 9.70 -3.65 -1.24
CA VAL A 31 9.57 -4.88 -2.03
C VAL A 31 10.94 -5.30 -2.47
N VAL A 32 11.27 -6.57 -2.23
CA VAL A 32 12.57 -7.17 -2.58
C VAL A 32 12.39 -8.33 -3.55
N GLY A 33 13.47 -8.74 -4.20
CA GLY A 33 13.44 -9.88 -5.14
C GLY A 33 12.88 -9.51 -6.51
N LEU A 34 12.91 -8.23 -6.87
CA LEU A 34 12.57 -7.79 -8.22
C LEU A 34 13.71 -8.16 -9.19
N ASP A 35 13.36 -8.60 -10.40
CA ASP A 35 14.33 -9.03 -11.42
C ASP A 35 14.84 -7.84 -12.26
N GLY A 36 15.58 -6.94 -11.62
CA GLY A 36 16.10 -5.73 -12.26
C GLY A 36 15.06 -4.63 -12.56
N THR A 37 13.82 -4.79 -12.10
CA THR A 37 12.70 -3.86 -12.30
C THR A 37 12.43 -2.94 -11.11
N GLY A 38 13.26 -2.97 -10.07
CA GLY A 38 13.20 -2.10 -8.90
C GLY A 38 13.57 -0.64 -9.18
N ASP A 39 13.65 0.16 -8.12
CA ASP A 39 13.91 1.59 -8.21
C ASP A 39 15.34 1.86 -8.75
N GLN A 40 15.48 2.85 -9.61
CA GLN A 40 16.79 3.32 -10.06
C GLN A 40 17.28 4.42 -9.12
N THR A 41 18.43 4.18 -8.49
CA THR A 41 19.10 5.04 -7.49
C THR A 41 19.31 6.49 -7.89
N THR A 42 19.35 6.80 -9.18
CA THR A 42 19.64 8.15 -9.70
C THR A 42 18.46 9.11 -9.64
N GLN A 43 17.22 8.65 -9.42
CA GLN A 43 16.04 9.51 -9.48
C GLN A 43 15.11 9.43 -8.25
N THR A 44 15.41 8.57 -7.27
CA THR A 44 14.53 8.32 -6.11
C THR A 44 15.28 8.41 -4.77
N PRO A 45 15.70 9.63 -4.33
CA PRO A 45 16.42 9.80 -3.06
C PRO A 45 15.64 9.32 -1.83
N PHE A 46 14.30 9.26 -1.93
CA PHE A 46 13.41 8.79 -0.86
C PHE A 46 13.51 7.28 -0.59
N THR A 47 13.79 6.45 -1.61
CA THR A 47 13.98 5.00 -1.44
C THR A 47 15.28 4.71 -0.70
N VAL A 48 16.36 5.41 -1.07
CA VAL A 48 17.67 5.30 -0.41
C VAL A 48 17.57 5.71 1.06
N GLN A 49 16.94 6.85 1.34
CA GLN A 49 16.78 7.33 2.71
C GLN A 49 15.95 6.36 3.57
N SER A 50 14.91 5.76 3.01
CA SER A 50 14.05 4.85 3.75
C SER A 50 14.73 3.50 4.06
N ILE A 51 15.58 3.00 3.15
CA ILE A 51 16.42 1.83 3.41
C ILE A 51 17.45 2.15 4.50
N ILE A 52 18.07 3.33 4.47
CA ILE A 52 19.02 3.75 5.51
C ILE A 52 18.33 3.81 6.87
N SER A 53 17.16 4.46 6.96
CA SER A 53 16.39 4.54 8.20
C SER A 53 15.96 3.15 8.70
N MET A 54 15.54 2.25 7.81
CA MET A 54 15.16 0.88 8.17
C MET A 54 16.37 0.08 8.67
N MET A 55 17.50 0.15 7.97
CA MET A 55 18.71 -0.57 8.38
C MET A 55 19.27 -0.03 9.70
N GLN A 56 19.23 1.28 9.92
CA GLN A 56 19.55 1.89 11.21
C GLN A 56 18.64 1.39 12.33
N GLN A 57 17.33 1.29 12.09
CA GLN A 57 16.37 0.76 13.06
C GLN A 57 16.59 -0.73 13.36
N MET A 58 17.16 -1.50 12.43
CA MET A 58 17.59 -2.88 12.64
C MET A 58 19.01 -3.01 13.21
N GLY A 59 19.66 -1.90 13.58
CA GLY A 59 21.00 -1.89 14.16
C GLY A 59 22.15 -2.05 13.14
N VAL A 60 21.86 -1.94 11.85
CA VAL A 60 22.85 -2.02 10.78
C VAL A 60 23.22 -0.61 10.31
N SER A 61 24.45 -0.19 10.61
CA SER A 61 25.00 1.09 10.15
C SER A 61 25.63 0.93 8.78
N LEU A 62 25.10 1.62 7.77
CA LEU A 62 25.66 1.65 6.43
C LEU A 62 26.75 2.74 6.35
N PRO A 63 27.95 2.44 5.82
CA PRO A 63 28.96 3.46 5.55
C PRO A 63 28.43 4.48 4.53
N PRO A 64 28.68 5.79 4.73
CA PRO A 64 28.34 6.82 3.74
C PRO A 64 29.04 6.51 2.41
N GLY A 65 28.29 6.52 1.31
CA GLY A 65 28.79 6.18 -0.03
C GLY A 65 28.60 4.72 -0.47
N THR A 66 27.94 3.88 0.34
CA THR A 66 27.54 2.53 -0.10
C THR A 66 26.53 2.64 -1.24
N ASN A 67 26.95 2.30 -2.46
CA ASN A 67 26.09 2.32 -3.64
C ASN A 67 25.14 1.11 -3.61
N LEU A 68 24.03 1.25 -2.87
CA LEU A 68 22.99 0.24 -2.80
C LEU A 68 22.37 0.06 -4.19
N GLN A 69 22.56 -1.10 -4.81
CA GLN A 69 21.95 -1.39 -6.10
C GLN A 69 20.46 -1.65 -5.92
N LEU A 70 19.65 -0.61 -6.09
CA LEU A 70 18.20 -0.67 -5.95
C LEU A 70 17.47 -1.36 -7.11
N LYS A 71 18.18 -1.87 -8.14
CA LYS A 71 17.54 -2.54 -9.29
C LYS A 71 16.67 -3.74 -8.89
N ASN A 72 16.88 -4.33 -7.71
CA ASN A 72 16.12 -5.48 -7.23
C ASN A 72 15.20 -5.15 -6.04
N VAL A 73 15.09 -3.86 -5.68
CA VAL A 73 14.32 -3.37 -4.51
C VAL A 73 13.49 -2.16 -4.91
N ALA A 74 12.24 -2.07 -4.45
CA ALA A 74 11.39 -0.89 -4.69
C ALA A 74 10.78 -0.37 -3.39
N ALA A 75 10.74 0.95 -3.23
CA ALA A 75 9.90 1.61 -2.24
C ALA A 75 8.45 1.59 -2.70
N VAL A 76 7.56 1.14 -1.81
CA VAL A 76 6.14 1.05 -2.11
C VAL A 76 5.29 1.70 -1.03
N MET A 77 4.17 2.26 -1.49
CA MET A 77 3.06 2.68 -0.67
C MET A 77 2.02 1.58 -0.68
N ILE A 78 1.56 1.20 0.51
CA ILE A 78 0.48 0.26 0.69
C ILE A 78 -0.73 1.07 1.15
N THR A 79 -1.84 0.92 0.45
CA THR A 79 -3.12 1.50 0.86
C THR A 79 -4.14 0.38 1.03
N SER A 80 -4.97 0.50 2.05
CA SER A 80 -6.05 -0.44 2.32
C SER A 80 -7.23 0.30 2.95
N SER A 81 -8.42 -0.26 2.83
CA SER A 81 -9.63 0.26 3.45
C SER A 81 -10.10 -0.72 4.51
N LEU A 82 -9.98 -0.35 5.78
CA LEU A 82 -10.49 -1.12 6.90
C LEU A 82 -12.01 -0.91 6.98
N PRO A 83 -12.84 -1.95 6.73
CA PRO A 83 -14.28 -1.81 6.84
C PRO A 83 -14.68 -1.55 8.29
N ALA A 84 -15.82 -0.89 8.48
CA ALA A 84 -16.40 -0.73 9.80
C ALA A 84 -16.66 -2.13 10.40
N PHE A 85 -16.38 -2.28 11.70
CA PHE A 85 -16.53 -3.54 12.44
C PHE A 85 -15.61 -4.69 11.98
N ALA A 86 -14.48 -4.38 11.35
CA ALA A 86 -13.46 -5.38 11.06
C ALA A 86 -13.01 -6.11 12.34
N GLN A 87 -12.86 -7.43 12.27
CA GLN A 87 -12.45 -8.26 13.41
C GLN A 87 -10.96 -8.59 13.34
N PRO A 88 -10.28 -8.78 14.49
CA PRO A 88 -8.92 -9.30 14.51
C PRO A 88 -8.82 -10.63 13.75
N GLY A 89 -7.85 -10.73 12.84
CA GLY A 89 -7.63 -11.91 12.00
C GLY A 89 -8.38 -11.90 10.66
N GLN A 90 -9.22 -10.90 10.39
CA GLN A 90 -9.83 -10.72 9.09
C GLN A 90 -8.78 -10.32 8.04
N THR A 91 -8.83 -10.94 6.87
CA THR A 91 -8.00 -10.56 5.72
C THR A 91 -8.50 -9.27 5.09
N LEU A 92 -7.58 -8.40 4.72
CA LEU A 92 -7.85 -7.11 4.08
C LEU A 92 -7.25 -7.10 2.68
N ASP A 93 -8.01 -6.58 1.72
CA ASP A 93 -7.46 -6.28 0.41
C ASP A 93 -6.55 -5.05 0.52
N ILE A 94 -5.36 -5.17 -0.07
CA ILE A 94 -4.36 -4.12 -0.07
C ILE A 94 -3.96 -3.81 -1.51
N THR A 95 -3.70 -2.53 -1.77
CA THR A 95 -3.12 -2.06 -3.01
C THR A 95 -1.69 -1.64 -2.73
N VAL A 96 -0.75 -2.17 -3.52
CA VAL A 96 0.67 -1.86 -3.40
C VAL A 96 1.11 -1.10 -4.64
N SER A 97 1.56 0.13 -4.46
CA SER A 97 1.99 1.03 -5.53
C SER A 97 3.45 1.41 -5.34
N SER A 98 4.25 1.39 -6.39
CA SER A 98 5.61 1.92 -6.32
C SER A 98 5.58 3.43 -6.11
N ILE A 99 6.33 3.93 -5.14
CA ILE A 99 6.51 5.38 -4.92
C ILE A 99 7.63 5.92 -5.82
N GLY A 100 8.59 5.07 -6.14
CA GLY A 100 9.72 5.41 -6.99
C GLY A 100 9.46 5.17 -8.47
N ASN A 101 10.49 4.70 -9.16
CA ASN A 101 10.54 4.48 -10.60
C ASN A 101 10.76 3.00 -10.97
N ALA A 102 10.33 2.10 -10.10
CA ALA A 102 10.26 0.68 -10.38
C ALA A 102 9.40 0.41 -11.63
N LYS A 103 9.97 -0.33 -12.59
CA LYS A 103 9.28 -0.71 -13.84
C LYS A 103 8.20 -1.76 -13.60
N SER A 104 8.38 -2.61 -12.59
CA SER A 104 7.42 -3.66 -12.23
C SER A 104 7.67 -4.15 -10.81
N LEU A 105 6.58 -4.45 -10.09
CA LEU A 105 6.60 -5.12 -8.79
C LEU A 105 6.37 -6.63 -8.92
N ARG A 106 6.29 -7.16 -10.15
CA ARG A 106 6.02 -8.58 -10.41
C ARG A 106 7.16 -9.45 -9.90
N GLY A 107 6.81 -10.54 -9.21
CA GLY A 107 7.78 -11.47 -8.63
C GLY A 107 8.44 -10.94 -7.35
N GLY A 108 8.13 -9.71 -6.94
CA GLY A 108 8.62 -9.14 -5.70
C GLY A 108 7.91 -9.69 -4.48
N THR A 109 8.61 -9.65 -3.35
CA THR A 109 8.07 -9.96 -2.02
C THR A 109 8.02 -8.68 -1.19
N LEU A 110 6.85 -8.33 -0.70
CA LEU A 110 6.65 -7.25 0.26
C LEU A 110 7.16 -7.70 1.63
N LEU A 111 8.12 -6.94 2.17
CA LEU A 111 8.56 -7.11 3.55
C LEU A 111 7.46 -6.70 4.53
N MET A 112 7.49 -7.28 5.73
CA MET A 112 6.51 -7.00 6.76
C MET A 112 6.36 -5.50 6.99
N THR A 113 5.19 -4.97 6.65
CA THR A 113 4.91 -3.55 6.65
C THR A 113 3.66 -3.26 7.50
N PRO A 114 3.78 -2.48 8.58
CA PRO A 114 2.63 -2.07 9.36
C PRO A 114 1.80 -1.03 8.58
N LEU A 115 0.48 -1.19 8.61
CA LEU A 115 -0.49 -0.25 8.03
C LEU A 115 -1.11 0.56 9.16
N LYS A 116 -0.99 1.89 9.05
CA LYS A 116 -1.45 2.85 10.05
C LYS A 116 -2.70 3.57 9.60
N GLY A 117 -3.58 3.86 10.55
CA GLY A 117 -4.73 4.74 10.34
C GLY A 117 -4.31 6.22 10.36
N ALA A 118 -5.27 7.11 10.09
CA ALA A 118 -5.08 8.56 10.16
C ALA A 118 -4.72 9.08 11.57
N ASP A 119 -4.98 8.29 12.59
CA ASP A 119 -4.61 8.50 14.00
C ASP A 119 -3.18 8.02 14.34
N GLY A 120 -2.46 7.45 13.36
CA GLY A 120 -1.11 6.92 13.52
C GLY A 120 -1.02 5.55 14.20
N GLN A 121 -2.15 4.94 14.58
CA GLN A 121 -2.17 3.60 15.19
C GLN A 121 -2.06 2.53 14.12
N ILE A 122 -1.42 1.41 14.46
CA ILE A 122 -1.27 0.26 13.55
C ILE A 122 -2.53 -0.60 13.66
N TYR A 123 -3.23 -0.77 12.54
CA TYR A 123 -4.46 -1.57 12.48
C TYR A 123 -4.28 -2.88 11.74
N ALA A 124 -3.31 -2.95 10.83
CA ALA A 124 -3.04 -4.15 10.04
C ALA A 124 -1.55 -4.29 9.74
N ILE A 125 -1.15 -5.49 9.33
CA ILE A 125 0.20 -5.80 8.86
C ILE A 125 0.07 -6.44 7.48
N ALA A 126 0.87 -5.97 6.53
CA ALA A 126 0.95 -6.50 5.18
C ALA A 126 2.31 -7.15 4.96
N GLN A 127 2.33 -8.37 4.41
CA GLN A 127 3.54 -9.08 4.03
C GLN A 127 3.20 -10.11 2.95
N GLY A 128 4.16 -10.42 2.08
CA GLY A 128 4.10 -11.61 1.23
C GLY A 128 4.40 -11.34 -0.24
N ASN A 129 4.19 -12.35 -1.06
CA ASN A 129 4.49 -12.28 -2.48
C ASN A 129 3.47 -11.40 -3.19
N LEU A 130 3.95 -10.49 -4.03
CA LEU A 130 3.10 -9.60 -4.79
C LEU A 130 2.63 -10.25 -6.08
N VAL A 131 1.33 -10.22 -6.29
CA VAL A 131 0.71 -10.59 -7.56
C VAL A 131 0.30 -9.30 -8.25
N VAL A 132 0.94 -9.00 -9.38
CA VAL A 132 0.57 -7.86 -10.21
C VAL A 132 -0.57 -8.30 -11.11
N GLY A 133 -1.79 -7.81 -10.83
CA GLY A 133 -2.94 -7.96 -11.72
C GLY A 133 -2.64 -7.31 -13.07
N GLY A 134 -2.44 -8.12 -14.10
CA GLY A 134 -1.96 -7.64 -15.39
C GLY A 134 -3.06 -6.98 -16.20
N VAL A 135 -2.90 -5.68 -16.50
CA VAL A 135 -2.84 -5.16 -17.88
C VAL A 135 -1.87 -3.98 -17.86
N GLY A 136 -0.78 -4.07 -18.61
CA GLY A 136 0.11 -2.93 -18.80
C GLY A 136 -0.66 -1.83 -19.51
N ALA A 137 -0.93 -0.72 -18.82
CA ALA A 137 -1.23 0.54 -19.48
C ALA A 137 0.08 1.04 -20.10
N SER A 138 0.37 0.55 -21.29
CA SER A 138 1.33 1.15 -22.22
C SER A 138 0.59 1.21 -23.55
N ALA A 139 -0.09 2.34 -23.76
CA ALA A 139 -0.46 2.81 -25.08
C ALA A 139 0.65 3.74 -25.59
#